data_AF-A0A7S3UUA5-F1
#
_entry.id   AF-A0A7S3UUA5-F1
#
_cell.length_a   1.000
_cell.length_b   1.000
_cell.length_c   1.000
_cell.angle_alpha   90.00
_cell.angle_beta   90.00
_cell.angle_gamma   90.00
#
_symmetry.space_group_name_H-M   'P 1'
#
loop_
_entity.id
_entity.type
_entity.pdbx_description
1 polymer ?
#
loop_
_entity_poly.entity_id
_entity_poly.type
_entity_poly.pdbx_seq_one_letter_code
_entity_poly.pdbx_strand_id
1 'polypeptide(L)'
;MQATGIPSHLLVSSEVRNMQSTVTQLKGQVTQLKGQVQQMAGEIARISELLGQQQVQHTNYVRDELNEVPKRVADHIVQEFNVQGVQPLRPSDVKDMLQDGLQTQKDFFLERLDLLSESMTASLTHLVQQALSAPPPSEAESTQQNPAASSREATAPSSSSMDQPTYSQEAGLPPDFTFPKCDVKTMWNLWYFGNSSYNNTGTRVGPYRLLQARQMKTPREKERLSRAKKVMAVLERLVVLTLRQDGLMMAEEQFTPLKSDDLSSDISSRSALESDGIFQKIISQFLEFVYAPPSSDSSGQQLRPKKKAKRPNEVMVCTLANRCSVDKADAFFSQQQQRLQQQSSSK
;
A
#
# COMPACT_ATOMS: atom_id res chain seq x y z
N MET A 1 -49.70 60.68 -46.69
CA MET A 1 -49.00 59.58 -46.02
C MET A 1 -48.55 58.59 -47.08
N GLN A 2 -47.28 58.64 -47.49
CA GLN A 2 -46.75 57.65 -48.44
C GLN A 2 -46.36 56.40 -47.65
N ALA A 3 -47.14 55.34 -47.79
CA ALA A 3 -46.85 54.05 -47.21
C ALA A 3 -45.69 53.41 -48.00
N THR A 4 -44.46 53.57 -47.52
CA THR A 4 -43.32 52.78 -47.97
C THR A 4 -43.44 51.39 -47.35
N GLY A 5 -44.40 50.60 -47.84
CA GLY A 5 -44.51 49.19 -47.51
C GLY A 5 -43.39 48.44 -48.21
N ILE A 6 -42.29 48.16 -47.50
CA ILE A 6 -41.31 47.19 -47.99
C ILE A 6 -42.09 45.88 -48.20
N PRO A 7 -42.08 45.31 -49.40
CA PRO A 7 -42.77 44.05 -49.67
C PRO A 7 -42.31 42.97 -48.69
N SER A 8 -43.24 42.32 -47.99
CA SER A 8 -42.98 41.29 -46.98
C SER A 8 -42.06 40.16 -47.49
N HIS A 9 -42.10 39.86 -48.79
CA HIS A 9 -41.23 38.85 -49.41
C HIS A 9 -39.73 39.21 -49.35
N LEU A 10 -39.35 40.51 -49.33
CA LEU A 10 -37.96 40.92 -49.22
C LEU A 10 -37.39 40.67 -47.82
N LEU A 11 -38.24 40.85 -46.80
CA LEU A 11 -37.88 40.65 -45.40
C LEU A 11 -37.70 39.15 -45.09
N VAL A 12 -38.59 38.31 -45.61
CA VAL A 12 -38.44 36.85 -45.53
C VAL A 12 -37.18 36.38 -46.27
N SER A 13 -36.87 36.96 -47.44
CA SER A 13 -35.68 36.58 -48.21
C SER A 13 -34.36 36.89 -47.49
N SER A 14 -34.26 38.03 -46.79
CA SER A 14 -33.06 38.38 -46.03
C SER A 14 -32.87 37.45 -44.82
N GLU A 15 -33.95 37.10 -44.13
CA GLU A 15 -33.92 36.18 -43.00
C GLU A 15 -33.54 34.76 -43.43
N VAL A 16 -34.12 34.25 -44.52
CA VAL A 16 -33.74 32.95 -45.10
C VAL A 16 -32.26 32.92 -45.48
N ARG A 17 -31.74 33.99 -46.08
CA ARG A 17 -30.31 34.09 -46.42
C ARG A 17 -29.42 34.09 -45.18
N ASN A 18 -29.84 34.77 -44.11
CA ASN A 18 -29.12 34.78 -42.84
C ASN A 18 -29.11 33.37 -42.21
N MET A 19 -30.26 32.68 -42.17
CA MET A 19 -30.36 31.30 -41.69
C MET A 19 -29.52 30.32 -42.53
N GLN A 20 -29.47 30.49 -43.85
CA GLN A 20 -28.59 29.67 -44.70
C GLN A 20 -27.10 29.88 -44.39
N SER A 21 -26.70 31.12 -44.09
CA SER A 21 -25.34 31.43 -43.65
C SER A 21 -25.02 30.78 -42.31
N THR A 22 -25.90 30.87 -41.33
CA THR A 22 -25.69 30.24 -40.00
C THR A 22 -25.65 28.72 -40.09
N VAL A 23 -26.54 28.09 -40.88
CA VAL A 23 -26.52 26.64 -41.12
C VAL A 23 -25.21 26.20 -41.77
N THR A 24 -24.70 26.98 -42.74
CA THR A 24 -23.42 26.68 -43.39
C THR A 24 -22.25 26.79 -42.41
N GLN A 25 -22.25 27.81 -41.55
CA GLN A 25 -21.26 27.98 -40.50
C GLN A 25 -21.30 26.85 -39.47
N LEU A 26 -22.50 26.49 -38.98
CA LEU A 26 -22.70 25.39 -38.03
C LEU A 26 -22.24 24.06 -38.63
N LYS A 27 -22.55 23.79 -39.91
CA LYS A 27 -22.06 22.60 -40.61
C LYS A 27 -20.53 22.53 -40.65
N GLY A 28 -19.87 23.67 -40.83
CA GLY A 28 -18.42 23.79 -40.73
C GLY A 28 -17.90 23.43 -39.33
N GLN A 29 -18.51 24.00 -38.28
CA GLN A 29 -18.16 23.71 -36.89
C GLN A 29 -18.37 22.24 -36.52
N VAL A 30 -19.48 21.62 -36.93
CA VAL A 30 -19.75 20.19 -36.71
C VAL A 30 -18.69 19.32 -37.39
N THR A 31 -18.28 19.68 -38.61
CA THR A 31 -17.23 18.95 -39.34
C THR A 31 -15.88 19.07 -38.63
N GLN A 32 -15.53 20.25 -38.13
CA GLN A 32 -14.31 20.49 -37.36
C GLN A 32 -14.30 19.71 -36.04
N LEU A 33 -15.39 19.78 -35.27
CA LEU A 33 -15.54 19.04 -34.01
C LEU A 33 -15.45 17.53 -34.25
N LYS A 34 -16.06 17.03 -35.33
CA LYS A 34 -15.94 15.61 -35.71
C LYS A 34 -14.49 15.20 -35.96
N GLY A 35 -13.69 16.05 -36.61
CA GLY A 35 -12.26 15.82 -36.79
C GLY A 35 -11.49 15.78 -35.47
N GLN A 36 -11.78 16.70 -34.55
CA GLN A 36 -11.15 16.74 -33.21
C GLN A 36 -11.51 15.49 -32.38
N VAL A 37 -12.76 15.04 -32.41
CA VAL A 37 -13.20 13.82 -31.71
C VAL A 37 -12.47 12.58 -32.26
N GLN A 38 -12.30 12.49 -33.59
CA GLN A 38 -11.53 11.40 -34.21
C GLN A 38 -10.05 11.43 -33.80
N GLN A 39 -9.45 12.61 -33.70
CA GLN A 39 -8.07 12.75 -33.21
C GLN A 39 -7.94 12.30 -31.75
N MET A 40 -8.84 12.77 -30.86
CA MET A 40 -8.83 12.37 -29.46
C MET A 40 -9.02 10.85 -29.30
N ALA A 41 -9.89 10.23 -30.10
CA ALA A 41 -10.07 8.77 -30.10
C ALA A 41 -8.77 8.03 -30.45
N GLY A 42 -7.99 8.55 -31.41
CA GLY A 42 -6.66 8.00 -31.74
C GLY A 42 -5.64 8.16 -30.61
N GLU A 43 -5.63 9.30 -29.93
CA GLU A 43 -4.77 9.54 -28.77
C GLU A 43 -5.12 8.62 -27.58
N ILE A 44 -6.41 8.43 -27.30
CA ILE A 44 -6.90 7.50 -26.26
C ILE A 44 -6.43 6.07 -26.56
N ALA A 45 -6.56 5.61 -27.81
CA ALA A 45 -6.10 4.28 -28.21
C ALA A 45 -4.60 4.08 -27.97
N ARG A 46 -3.78 5.10 -28.31
CA ARG A 46 -2.33 5.08 -28.08
C ARG A 46 -1.95 5.06 -26.60
N ILE A 47 -2.62 5.86 -25.77
CA ILE A 47 -2.39 5.87 -24.32
C ILE A 47 -2.76 4.51 -23.72
N SER A 48 -3.86 3.92 -24.17
CA SER A 48 -4.32 2.60 -23.72
C SER A 48 -3.29 1.52 -24.05
N GLU A 49 -2.68 1.57 -25.24
CA GLU A 49 -1.61 0.66 -25.63
C GLU A 49 -0.35 0.83 -24.76
N LEU A 50 0.07 2.07 -24.50
CA LEU A 50 1.22 2.35 -23.63
C LEU A 50 0.99 1.87 -22.18
N LEU A 51 -0.22 2.07 -21.65
CA LEU A 51 -0.59 1.59 -20.32
C LEU A 51 -0.54 0.06 -20.26
N GLY A 52 -1.03 -0.62 -21.29
CA GLY A 52 -0.94 -2.08 -21.42
C GLY A 52 0.50 -2.58 -21.45
N GLN A 53 1.37 -1.92 -22.21
CA GLN A 53 2.80 -2.26 -22.27
C GLN A 53 3.49 -2.05 -20.91
N GLN A 54 3.21 -0.93 -20.23
CA GLN A 54 3.77 -0.63 -18.91
C GLN A 54 3.31 -1.65 -17.87
N GLN A 55 2.03 -2.05 -17.90
CA GLN A 55 1.50 -3.05 -16.98
C GLN A 55 2.17 -4.41 -17.18
N VAL A 56 2.35 -4.86 -18.42
CA VAL A 56 3.08 -6.10 -18.72
C VAL A 56 4.54 -6.03 -18.23
N GLN A 57 5.22 -4.90 -18.43
CA GLN A 57 6.59 -4.71 -17.93
C GLN A 57 6.66 -4.79 -16.41
N HIS A 58 5.77 -4.08 -15.70
CA HIS A 58 5.72 -4.09 -14.24
C HIS A 58 5.41 -5.49 -13.69
N THR A 59 4.44 -6.19 -14.29
CA THR A 59 4.09 -7.57 -13.90
C THR A 59 5.27 -8.54 -14.10
N ASN A 60 6.01 -8.41 -15.20
CA ASN A 60 7.19 -9.24 -15.43
C ASN A 60 8.31 -8.93 -14.43
N TYR A 61 8.59 -7.65 -14.17
CA TYR A 61 9.58 -7.25 -13.17
C TYR A 61 9.25 -7.79 -11.77
N VAL A 62 8.00 -7.64 -11.32
CA VAL A 62 7.56 -8.15 -10.02
C VAL A 62 7.66 -9.67 -9.97
N ARG A 63 7.25 -10.36 -11.04
CA ARG A 63 7.38 -11.82 -11.15
C ARG A 63 8.84 -12.26 -11.04
N ASP A 64 9.76 -11.56 -11.69
CA ASP A 64 11.19 -11.89 -11.69
C ASP A 64 11.81 -11.66 -10.29
N GLU A 65 11.54 -10.52 -9.64
CA GLU A 65 12.00 -10.27 -8.26
C GLU A 65 11.41 -11.29 -7.27
N LEU A 66 10.12 -11.65 -7.41
CA LEU A 66 9.49 -12.65 -6.54
C LEU A 66 10.12 -14.04 -6.68
N ASN A 67 10.61 -14.38 -7.89
CA ASN A 67 11.35 -15.63 -8.13
C ASN A 67 12.77 -15.62 -7.55
N GLU A 68 13.36 -14.45 -7.30
CA GLU A 68 14.70 -14.30 -6.71
C GLU A 68 14.69 -14.27 -5.17
N VAL A 69 13.61 -13.80 -4.54
CA VAL A 69 13.48 -13.74 -3.07
C VAL A 69 13.77 -15.09 -2.38
N PRO A 70 13.20 -16.24 -2.82
CA PRO A 70 13.51 -17.55 -2.25
C PRO A 70 15.00 -17.88 -2.21
N LYS A 71 15.72 -17.54 -3.28
CA LYS A 71 17.15 -17.82 -3.41
C LYS A 71 17.95 -16.99 -2.42
N ARG A 72 17.66 -15.68 -2.35
CA ARG A 72 18.30 -14.76 -1.40
C ARG A 72 18.07 -15.17 0.06
N VAL A 73 16.85 -15.59 0.40
CA VAL A 73 16.49 -16.07 1.75
C VAL A 73 17.23 -17.38 2.09
N ALA A 74 17.26 -18.34 1.16
CA ALA A 74 17.99 -19.60 1.35
C ALA A 74 19.49 -19.36 1.56
N ASP A 75 20.11 -18.50 0.75
CA ASP A 75 21.52 -18.15 0.86
C ASP A 75 21.84 -17.51 2.21
N HIS A 76 20.98 -16.61 2.69
CA HIS A 76 21.18 -15.94 3.98
C HIS A 76 21.03 -16.90 5.17
N ILE A 77 20.07 -17.83 5.11
CA ILE A 77 19.89 -18.86 6.14
C ILE A 77 21.12 -19.78 6.18
N VAL A 78 21.61 -20.23 5.03
CA VAL A 78 22.84 -21.04 4.97
C VAL A 78 24.03 -20.27 5.55
N GLN A 79 24.14 -18.97 5.27
CA GLN A 79 25.21 -18.12 5.78
C GLN A 79 25.15 -17.97 7.32
N GLU A 80 23.99 -17.72 7.90
CA GLU A 80 23.80 -17.51 9.35
C GLU A 80 23.96 -18.82 10.15
N PHE A 81 23.44 -19.95 9.65
CA PHE A 81 23.54 -21.23 10.36
C PHE A 81 24.99 -21.76 10.40
N ASN A 82 25.83 -21.38 9.45
CA ASN A 82 27.26 -21.70 9.50
C ASN A 82 28.01 -21.01 10.67
N VAL A 83 27.40 -20.01 11.32
CA VAL A 83 28.05 -19.20 12.37
C VAL A 83 27.84 -19.79 13.78
N GLN A 84 26.89 -20.70 14.01
CA GLN A 84 26.45 -21.04 15.38
C GLN A 84 26.71 -22.46 15.91
N GLY A 85 27.42 -23.34 15.21
CA GLY A 85 27.82 -24.65 15.76
C GLY A 85 26.68 -25.59 16.16
N VAL A 86 25.43 -25.25 15.81
CA VAL A 86 24.26 -26.12 15.94
C VAL A 86 24.34 -27.17 14.84
N GLN A 87 24.21 -28.46 15.17
CA GLN A 87 24.13 -29.51 14.14
C GLN A 87 22.96 -29.17 13.20
N PRO A 88 23.23 -28.94 11.91
CA PRO A 88 22.22 -28.42 11.02
C PRO A 88 21.19 -29.51 10.74
N LEU A 89 19.91 -29.12 10.65
CA LEU A 89 18.97 -29.83 9.77
C LEU A 89 19.68 -30.06 8.44
N ARG A 90 19.50 -31.23 7.81
CA ARG A 90 20.18 -31.49 6.54
C ARG A 90 19.82 -30.34 5.59
N PRO A 91 20.76 -29.83 4.78
CA PRO A 91 20.46 -28.74 3.85
C PRO A 91 19.22 -28.99 2.97
N SER A 92 18.92 -30.26 2.69
CA SER A 92 17.66 -30.69 2.06
C SER A 92 16.41 -30.31 2.86
N ASP A 93 16.41 -30.53 4.17
CA ASP A 93 15.22 -30.34 5.02
C ASP A 93 14.91 -28.85 5.20
N VAL A 94 15.95 -28.01 5.33
CA VAL A 94 15.80 -26.54 5.38
C VAL A 94 15.33 -26.02 4.03
N LYS A 95 15.88 -26.54 2.93
CA LYS A 95 15.45 -26.20 1.58
C LYS A 95 13.99 -26.56 1.35
N ASP A 96 13.56 -27.76 1.75
CA ASP A 96 12.17 -28.22 1.56
C ASP A 96 11.20 -27.39 2.39
N MET A 97 11.53 -27.09 3.66
CA MET A 97 10.72 -26.21 4.51
C MET A 97 10.61 -24.78 3.96
N LEU A 98 11.73 -24.22 3.49
CA LEU A 98 11.72 -22.89 2.89
C LEU A 98 10.95 -22.88 1.58
N GLN A 99 11.16 -23.89 0.76
CA GLN A 99 10.48 -24.02 -0.52
C GLN A 99 8.97 -24.17 -0.31
N ASP A 100 8.52 -24.96 0.66
CA ASP A 100 7.10 -25.11 1.01
C ASP A 100 6.48 -23.81 1.55
N GLY A 101 7.18 -23.13 2.49
CA GLY A 101 6.73 -21.85 3.04
C GLY A 101 6.70 -20.72 2.00
N LEU A 102 7.71 -20.63 1.15
CA LEU A 102 7.79 -19.63 0.08
C LEU A 102 6.86 -19.95 -1.08
N GLN A 103 6.62 -21.22 -1.40
CA GLN A 103 5.65 -21.64 -2.41
C GLN A 103 4.23 -21.27 -1.96
N THR A 104 3.89 -21.52 -0.69
CA THR A 104 2.61 -21.10 -0.12
C THR A 104 2.40 -19.58 -0.21
N GLN A 105 3.44 -18.79 0.10
CA GLN A 105 3.35 -17.34 -0.06
C GLN A 105 3.25 -16.92 -1.53
N LYS A 106 4.05 -17.53 -2.41
CA LYS A 106 4.01 -17.27 -3.85
C LYS A 106 2.61 -17.51 -4.42
N ASP A 107 1.99 -18.64 -4.09
CA ASP A 107 0.67 -18.98 -4.58
C ASP A 107 -0.39 -17.98 -4.07
N PHE A 108 -0.29 -17.57 -2.80
CA PHE A 108 -1.13 -16.50 -2.25
C PHE A 108 -0.95 -15.15 -2.98
N PHE A 109 0.29 -14.76 -3.28
CA PHE A 109 0.55 -13.50 -4.01
C PHE A 109 0.08 -13.57 -5.47
N LEU A 110 0.26 -14.72 -6.14
CA LEU A 110 -0.19 -14.92 -7.51
C LEU A 110 -1.72 -14.87 -7.60
N GLU A 111 -2.43 -15.56 -6.70
CA GLU A 111 -3.90 -15.52 -6.63
C GLU A 111 -4.39 -14.07 -6.45
N ARG A 112 -3.74 -13.31 -5.57
CA ARG A 112 -4.12 -11.91 -5.31
C ARG A 112 -3.79 -10.98 -6.47
N LEU A 113 -2.71 -11.25 -7.22
CA LEU A 113 -2.39 -10.51 -8.45
C LEU A 113 -3.40 -10.81 -9.56
N ASP A 114 -3.84 -12.05 -9.71
CA ASP A 114 -4.86 -12.43 -10.68
C ASP A 114 -6.20 -11.75 -10.35
N LEU A 115 -6.63 -11.75 -9.09
CA LEU A 115 -7.83 -11.02 -8.65
C LEU A 115 -7.73 -9.51 -8.90
N LEU A 116 -6.55 -8.91 -8.68
CA LEU A 116 -6.32 -7.50 -8.95
C LEU A 116 -6.41 -7.20 -10.45
N SER A 117 -5.79 -8.06 -11.26
CA SER A 117 -5.83 -7.98 -12.72
C SER A 117 -7.28 -8.06 -13.22
N GLU A 118 -8.04 -9.07 -12.80
CA GLU A 118 -9.44 -9.26 -13.16
C GLU A 118 -10.29 -8.03 -12.79
N SER A 119 -10.12 -7.51 -11.58
CA SER A 119 -10.80 -6.30 -11.10
C SER A 119 -10.50 -5.06 -11.95
N MET A 120 -9.23 -4.85 -12.33
CA MET A 120 -8.84 -3.76 -13.21
C MET A 120 -9.46 -3.91 -14.61
N THR A 121 -9.42 -5.10 -15.20
CA THR A 121 -10.09 -5.36 -16.50
C THR A 121 -11.59 -5.15 -16.42
N ALA A 122 -12.24 -5.56 -15.33
CA ALA A 122 -13.67 -5.34 -15.13
C ALA A 122 -14.00 -3.84 -15.05
N SER A 123 -13.20 -3.05 -14.32
CA SER A 123 -13.36 -1.59 -14.26
C SER A 123 -13.18 -0.93 -15.62
N LEU A 124 -12.13 -1.30 -16.37
CA LEU A 124 -11.90 -0.77 -17.71
C LEU A 124 -13.04 -1.13 -18.68
N THR A 125 -13.51 -2.38 -18.63
CA THR A 125 -14.64 -2.84 -19.46
C THR A 125 -15.91 -2.06 -19.13
N HIS A 126 -16.19 -1.81 -17.85
CA HIS A 126 -17.32 -1.00 -17.43
C HIS A 126 -17.22 0.45 -17.95
N LEU A 127 -16.03 1.05 -17.89
CA LEU A 127 -15.78 2.41 -18.38
C LEU A 127 -15.99 2.52 -19.89
N VAL A 128 -15.51 1.53 -20.65
CA VAL A 128 -15.74 1.44 -22.10
C VAL A 128 -17.22 1.22 -22.40
N GLN A 129 -17.90 0.32 -21.68
CA GLN A 129 -19.33 0.07 -21.85
C GLN A 129 -20.16 1.32 -21.53
N GLN A 130 -19.79 2.08 -20.50
CA GLN A 130 -20.45 3.33 -20.13
C GLN A 130 -20.27 4.41 -21.21
N ALA A 131 -19.09 4.50 -21.82
CA ALA A 131 -18.84 5.40 -22.93
C ALA A 131 -19.63 5.02 -24.19
N LEU A 132 -19.79 3.72 -24.48
CA LEU A 132 -20.57 3.22 -25.62
C LEU A 132 -22.09 3.29 -25.41
N SER A 133 -22.54 3.20 -24.16
CA SER A 133 -23.97 3.22 -23.81
C SER A 133 -24.51 4.63 -23.58
N ALA A 134 -23.66 5.66 -23.63
CA ALA A 134 -24.11 7.04 -23.57
C ALA A 134 -25.05 7.29 -24.76
N PRO A 135 -26.36 7.57 -24.52
CA PRO A 135 -27.29 7.81 -25.60
C PRO A 135 -26.76 8.97 -26.44
N PRO A 136 -26.93 8.93 -27.77
CA PRO A 136 -26.59 10.08 -28.60
C PRO A 136 -27.28 11.30 -28.00
N PRO A 137 -26.60 12.46 -27.87
CA PRO A 137 -27.20 13.65 -27.28
C PRO A 137 -28.48 13.93 -28.06
N SER A 138 -29.62 13.64 -27.44
CA SER A 138 -30.90 13.92 -28.06
C SER A 138 -30.97 15.43 -28.16
N GLU A 139 -31.09 15.93 -29.39
CA GLU A 139 -31.47 17.30 -29.67
C GLU A 139 -32.81 17.57 -28.96
N ALA A 140 -32.77 18.02 -27.71
CA ALA A 140 -33.94 18.32 -26.90
C ALA A 140 -33.75 19.69 -26.26
N GLU A 141 -34.30 20.67 -26.97
CA GLU A 141 -35.13 21.78 -26.47
C GLU A 141 -34.87 22.27 -25.04
N SER A 142 -34.41 23.52 -24.97
CA SER A 142 -34.43 24.34 -23.77
C SER A 142 -35.84 24.50 -23.22
N THR A 143 -36.24 23.66 -22.25
CA THR A 143 -37.35 23.98 -21.36
C THR A 143 -36.79 24.38 -20.01
N GLN A 144 -36.80 25.68 -19.77
CA GLN A 144 -36.45 26.36 -18.54
C GLN A 144 -37.53 26.07 -17.49
N GLN A 145 -37.26 25.22 -16.49
CA GLN A 145 -38.13 25.04 -15.33
C GLN A 145 -37.41 25.37 -14.02
N ASN A 146 -38.05 26.27 -13.27
CA ASN A 146 -37.76 26.73 -11.92
C ASN A 146 -37.65 25.60 -10.88
N PRO A 147 -36.78 25.71 -9.87
CA PRO A 147 -36.85 24.88 -8.68
C PRO A 147 -37.73 25.55 -7.60
N ALA A 148 -38.87 24.95 -7.30
CA ALA A 148 -39.65 25.23 -6.10
C ALA A 148 -39.38 24.16 -5.03
N ALA A 149 -39.29 24.66 -3.79
CA ALA A 149 -38.95 24.00 -2.55
C ALA A 149 -39.57 22.61 -2.32
N SER A 150 -38.79 21.70 -1.73
CA SER A 150 -39.31 20.60 -0.92
C SER A 150 -38.39 20.36 0.28
N SER A 151 -38.74 21.03 1.38
CA SER A 151 -38.21 20.75 2.71
C SER A 151 -38.82 19.45 3.21
N ARG A 152 -38.00 18.42 3.43
CA ARG A 152 -38.37 17.23 4.20
C ARG A 152 -37.63 17.23 5.52
N GLU A 153 -38.43 17.39 6.56
CA GLU A 153 -38.13 17.34 7.98
C GLU A 153 -37.70 15.92 8.36
N ALA A 154 -36.46 15.77 8.84
CA ALA A 154 -35.89 14.50 9.26
C ALA A 154 -36.02 14.37 10.78
N THR A 155 -36.85 13.42 11.20
CA THR A 155 -37.08 13.02 12.60
C THR A 155 -35.83 12.30 13.13
N ALA A 156 -35.20 12.86 14.16
CA ALA A 156 -34.05 12.28 14.84
C ALA A 156 -34.45 11.03 15.65
N PRO A 157 -33.72 9.90 15.53
CA PRO A 157 -33.92 8.75 16.39
C PRO A 157 -33.20 8.94 17.74
N SER A 158 -33.93 8.65 18.80
CA SER A 158 -33.55 8.70 20.20
C SER A 158 -32.30 7.84 20.47
N SER A 159 -31.28 8.47 21.05
CA SER A 159 -30.05 7.83 21.53
C SER A 159 -30.35 6.84 22.66
N SER A 160 -30.35 5.55 22.33
CA SER A 160 -30.25 4.46 23.30
C SER A 160 -28.86 4.54 23.95
N SER A 161 -28.83 4.88 25.23
CA SER A 161 -27.65 4.87 26.09
C SER A 161 -27.13 3.44 26.21
N MET A 162 -26.19 3.08 25.34
CA MET A 162 -25.46 1.82 25.39
C MET A 162 -24.48 1.92 26.56
N ASP A 163 -24.74 1.17 27.63
CA ASP A 163 -23.89 1.06 28.82
C ASP A 163 -22.43 0.80 28.38
N GLN A 164 -21.60 1.84 28.44
CA GLN A 164 -20.19 1.68 28.12
C GLN A 164 -19.55 0.85 29.23
N PRO A 165 -18.84 -0.24 28.88
CA PRO A 165 -18.08 -1.00 29.86
C PRO A 165 -17.01 -0.08 30.42
N THR A 166 -17.24 0.42 31.64
CA THR A 166 -16.26 1.23 32.35
C THR A 166 -15.11 0.30 32.69
N TYR A 167 -13.99 0.43 31.97
CA TYR A 167 -12.77 -0.28 32.30
C TYR A 167 -12.20 0.35 33.57
N SER A 168 -12.71 -0.04 34.73
CA SER A 168 -12.13 0.34 36.00
C SER A 168 -10.69 -0.16 36.02
N GLN A 169 -9.73 0.76 35.92
CA GLN A 169 -8.29 0.50 35.92
C GLN A 169 -7.81 -0.28 37.16
N GLU A 170 -8.65 -0.33 38.20
CA GLU A 170 -8.41 -1.02 39.46
C GLU A 170 -9.02 -2.42 39.55
N ALA A 171 -9.77 -2.86 38.55
CA ALA A 171 -10.26 -4.24 38.50
C ALA A 171 -9.04 -5.17 38.36
N GLY A 172 -8.64 -5.77 39.48
CA GLY A 172 -7.52 -6.70 39.55
C GLY A 172 -7.67 -7.82 38.51
N LEU A 173 -6.54 -8.30 38.00
CA LEU A 173 -6.53 -9.45 37.10
C LEU A 173 -7.25 -10.64 37.75
N PRO A 174 -7.99 -11.46 36.97
CA PRO A 174 -8.58 -12.69 37.45
C PRO A 174 -7.55 -13.54 38.21
N PRO A 175 -7.94 -14.22 39.30
CA PRO A 175 -6.99 -14.97 40.11
C PRO A 175 -6.32 -16.13 39.35
N ASP A 176 -6.92 -16.59 38.26
CA ASP A 176 -6.43 -17.64 37.37
C ASP A 176 -5.76 -17.10 36.09
N PHE A 177 -5.62 -15.77 35.97
CA PHE A 177 -5.03 -15.17 34.78
C PHE A 177 -3.58 -15.65 34.57
N THR A 178 -3.33 -16.20 33.38
CA THR A 178 -2.00 -16.59 32.92
C THR A 178 -1.64 -15.79 31.68
N PHE A 179 -0.43 -15.20 31.66
CA PHE A 179 0.02 -14.46 30.48
C PHE A 179 0.19 -15.40 29.27
N PRO A 180 -0.55 -15.18 28.16
CA PRO A 180 -0.66 -16.13 27.07
C PRO A 180 0.66 -16.32 26.34
N LYS A 181 0.82 -17.51 25.77
CA LYS A 181 1.85 -17.81 24.77
C LYS A 181 1.17 -17.77 23.41
N CYS A 182 1.35 -16.69 22.69
CA CYS A 182 0.80 -16.53 21.35
C CYS A 182 1.83 -15.91 20.42
N ASP A 183 1.49 -15.90 19.14
CA ASP A 183 2.28 -15.23 18.12
C ASP A 183 2.23 -13.70 18.28
N VAL A 184 3.08 -13.00 17.53
CA VAL A 184 3.20 -11.54 17.61
C VAL A 184 1.89 -10.85 17.20
N LYS A 185 1.16 -11.42 16.23
CA LYS A 185 -0.11 -10.88 15.74
C LYS A 185 -1.20 -10.93 16.82
N THR A 186 -1.40 -12.09 17.42
CA THR A 186 -2.36 -12.25 18.52
C THR A 186 -1.96 -11.37 19.70
N MET A 187 -0.65 -11.30 20.01
CA MET A 187 -0.17 -10.41 21.07
C MET A 187 -0.48 -8.95 20.76
N TRP A 188 -0.37 -8.49 19.50
CA TRP A 188 -0.70 -7.12 19.09
C TRP A 188 -2.18 -6.81 19.34
N ASN A 189 -3.07 -7.72 18.95
CA ASN A 189 -4.50 -7.56 19.19
C ASN A 189 -4.82 -7.53 20.70
N LEU A 190 -4.22 -8.44 21.49
CA LEU A 190 -4.35 -8.43 22.94
C LEU A 190 -3.74 -7.16 23.57
N TRP A 191 -2.70 -6.59 22.94
CA TRP A 191 -2.01 -5.38 23.40
C TRP A 191 -2.94 -4.17 23.49
N TYR A 192 -3.73 -3.95 22.44
CA TYR A 192 -4.61 -2.79 22.31
C TYR A 192 -6.05 -3.05 22.72
N PHE A 193 -6.56 -4.26 22.50
CA PHE A 193 -7.97 -4.58 22.71
C PHE A 193 -8.22 -5.47 23.94
N GLY A 194 -7.17 -6.07 24.49
CA GLY A 194 -7.28 -7.04 25.58
C GLY A 194 -7.87 -8.37 25.12
N ASN A 195 -8.20 -9.23 26.07
CA ASN A 195 -8.92 -10.47 25.76
C ASN A 195 -10.42 -10.24 25.93
N SER A 196 -11.13 -10.13 24.80
CA SER A 196 -12.58 -9.98 24.79
C SER A 196 -13.31 -11.32 24.94
N SER A 197 -12.63 -12.45 24.78
CA SER A 197 -13.23 -13.76 25.04
C SER A 197 -13.46 -13.87 26.53
N TYR A 198 -14.73 -13.98 26.92
CA TYR A 198 -15.09 -14.37 28.28
C TYR A 198 -14.41 -15.71 28.55
N ASN A 199 -13.37 -15.67 29.38
CA ASN A 199 -12.85 -16.88 29.98
C ASN A 199 -13.93 -17.50 30.86
N ASN A 200 -13.75 -18.76 31.26
CA ASN A 200 -14.69 -19.45 32.15
C ASN A 200 -14.94 -18.70 33.48
N THR A 201 -14.09 -17.73 33.83
CA THR A 201 -14.22 -16.86 35.00
C THR A 201 -14.98 -15.56 34.74
N GLY A 202 -15.56 -15.38 33.55
CA GLY A 202 -16.47 -14.27 33.25
C GLY A 202 -15.83 -12.89 33.24
N THR A 203 -14.50 -12.81 33.34
CA THR A 203 -13.79 -11.55 33.58
C THR A 203 -13.02 -11.13 32.35
N ARG A 204 -13.36 -9.97 31.80
CA ARG A 204 -12.67 -9.39 30.65
C ARG A 204 -11.33 -8.83 31.09
N VAL A 205 -10.26 -9.21 30.40
CA VAL A 205 -8.94 -8.62 30.63
C VAL A 205 -8.78 -7.45 29.67
N GLY A 206 -8.56 -6.26 30.21
CA GLY A 206 -8.32 -5.06 29.43
C GLY A 206 -7.04 -5.11 28.58
N PRO A 207 -6.75 -4.05 27.82
CA PRO A 207 -5.57 -3.96 26.95
C PRO A 207 -4.27 -4.31 27.67
N TYR A 208 -3.47 -5.21 27.08
CA TYR A 208 -2.28 -5.74 27.77
C TYR A 208 -1.19 -4.69 27.99
N ARG A 209 -1.20 -3.60 27.20
CA ARG A 209 -0.31 -2.45 27.39
C ARG A 209 -0.43 -1.81 28.79
N LEU A 210 -1.62 -1.88 29.39
CA LEU A 210 -1.92 -1.32 30.71
C LEU A 210 -1.51 -2.25 31.86
N LEU A 211 -1.17 -3.51 31.57
CA LEU A 211 -0.79 -4.47 32.59
C LEU A 211 0.56 -4.09 33.23
N GLN A 212 0.60 -4.22 34.54
CA GLN A 212 1.76 -3.89 35.36
C GLN A 212 2.39 -5.17 35.90
N ALA A 213 3.72 -5.18 36.04
CA ALA A 213 4.45 -6.34 36.52
C ALA A 213 4.01 -6.78 37.94
N ARG A 214 3.49 -5.85 38.76
CA ARG A 214 2.94 -6.14 40.09
C ARG A 214 1.66 -6.97 40.08
N GLN A 215 0.92 -6.96 38.95
CA GLN A 215 -0.32 -7.74 38.81
C GLN A 215 -0.05 -9.21 38.40
N MET A 216 1.18 -9.53 37.96
CA MET A 216 1.56 -10.88 37.57
C MET A 216 2.00 -11.70 38.79
N LYS A 217 1.42 -12.90 38.96
CA LYS A 217 1.67 -13.76 40.12
C LYS A 217 3.03 -14.45 40.02
N THR A 218 3.35 -15.00 38.85
CA THR A 218 4.59 -15.78 38.68
C THR A 218 5.73 -14.93 38.12
N PRO A 219 7.00 -15.20 38.51
CA PRO A 219 8.16 -14.53 37.91
C PRO A 219 8.24 -14.73 36.39
N ARG A 220 7.82 -15.89 35.90
CA ARG A 220 7.83 -16.24 34.48
C ARG A 220 6.84 -15.39 33.67
N GLU A 221 5.69 -15.03 34.23
CA GLU A 221 4.74 -14.12 33.59
C GLU A 221 5.26 -12.69 33.56
N LYS A 222 5.93 -12.24 34.64
CA LYS A 222 6.60 -10.92 34.68
C LYS A 222 7.63 -10.81 33.57
N GLU A 223 8.43 -11.87 33.37
CA GLU A 223 9.41 -11.94 32.30
C GLU A 223 8.75 -11.88 30.91
N ARG A 224 7.68 -12.66 30.69
CA ARG A 224 6.95 -12.63 29.41
C ARG A 224 6.33 -11.26 29.12
N LEU A 225 5.68 -10.64 30.10
CA LEU A 225 5.13 -9.30 29.95
C LEU A 225 6.25 -8.29 29.61
N SER A 226 7.42 -8.40 30.26
CA SER A 226 8.57 -7.55 29.96
C SER A 226 9.06 -7.74 28.52
N ARG A 227 9.20 -8.98 28.05
CA ARG A 227 9.58 -9.30 26.66
C ARG A 227 8.53 -8.78 25.67
N ALA A 228 7.24 -8.99 25.94
CA ALA A 228 6.15 -8.48 25.13
C ALA A 228 6.17 -6.94 25.04
N LYS A 229 6.40 -6.22 26.16
CA LYS A 229 6.56 -4.76 26.16
C LYS A 229 7.68 -4.30 25.23
N LYS A 230 8.82 -4.99 25.25
CA LYS A 230 9.95 -4.65 24.36
C LYS A 230 9.60 -4.84 22.89
N VAL A 231 9.00 -5.99 22.54
CA VAL A 231 8.59 -6.30 21.16
C VAL A 231 7.55 -5.29 20.68
N MET A 232 6.53 -5.01 21.49
CA MET A 232 5.46 -4.07 21.14
C MET A 232 5.95 -2.63 21.01
N ALA A 233 6.90 -2.19 21.85
CA ALA A 233 7.51 -0.88 21.71
C ALA A 233 8.32 -0.74 20.39
N VAL A 234 8.95 -1.81 19.92
CA VAL A 234 9.62 -1.83 18.61
C VAL A 234 8.59 -1.74 17.48
N LEU A 235 7.53 -2.55 17.55
CA LEU A 235 6.45 -2.52 16.56
C LEU A 235 5.77 -1.15 16.50
N GLU A 236 5.46 -0.54 17.65
CA GLU A 236 4.91 0.83 17.75
C GLU A 236 5.78 1.86 17.03
N ARG A 237 7.10 1.80 17.24
CA ARG A 237 8.04 2.69 16.53
C ARG A 237 8.01 2.48 15.03
N LEU A 238 7.94 1.23 14.59
CA LEU A 238 7.86 0.91 13.17
C LEU A 238 6.57 1.44 12.56
N VAL A 239 5.42 1.29 13.24
CA VAL A 239 4.14 1.86 12.79
C VAL A 239 4.27 3.36 12.54
N VAL A 240 4.87 4.09 13.49
CA VAL A 240 5.06 5.53 13.36
C VAL A 240 5.98 5.86 12.17
N LEU A 241 7.03 5.08 11.94
CA LEU A 241 7.93 5.27 10.80
C LEU A 241 7.21 4.98 9.47
N THR A 242 6.44 3.90 9.38
CA THR A 242 5.65 3.54 8.19
C THR A 242 4.63 4.62 7.85
N LEU A 243 3.87 5.09 8.85
CA LEU A 243 2.85 6.13 8.65
C LEU A 243 3.46 7.48 8.24
N ARG A 244 4.70 7.77 8.66
CA ARG A 244 5.45 8.94 8.20
C ARG A 244 5.92 8.80 6.75
N GLN A 245 6.40 7.63 6.34
CA GLN A 245 6.86 7.39 4.96
C GLN A 245 5.73 7.46 3.94
N ASP A 246 4.54 6.96 4.28
CA ASP A 246 3.38 6.99 3.39
C ASP A 246 2.73 8.38 3.27
N GLY A 247 3.28 9.42 3.91
CA GLY A 247 2.70 10.76 3.94
C GLY A 247 1.33 10.83 4.64
N LEU A 248 0.96 9.77 5.36
CA LEU A 248 -0.34 9.62 6.02
C LEU A 248 -0.38 10.30 7.41
N MET A 249 0.74 10.80 7.91
CA MET A 249 0.82 11.61 9.13
C MET A 249 1.16 13.05 8.78
N MET A 250 0.13 13.87 8.60
CA MET A 250 0.25 15.33 8.60
C MET A 250 0.24 15.82 10.05
N ALA A 251 1.33 16.44 10.48
CA ALA A 251 1.58 17.07 11.78
C ALA A 251 1.77 16.13 13.01
N GLU A 252 2.82 16.43 13.76
CA GLU A 252 3.42 15.64 14.84
C GLU A 252 2.61 15.62 16.15
N GLU A 253 1.45 16.29 16.20
CA GLU A 253 0.78 16.60 17.47
C GLU A 253 -0.13 15.51 18.05
N GLN A 254 -0.50 14.45 17.31
CA GLN A 254 -1.51 13.48 17.79
C GLN A 254 -0.96 12.15 18.34
N PHE A 255 0.36 11.92 18.33
CA PHE A 255 0.98 10.70 18.85
C PHE A 255 1.97 10.97 19.98
N THR A 256 1.66 11.92 20.86
CA THR A 256 2.32 11.97 22.18
C THR A 256 1.87 10.77 23.01
N PRO A 257 2.73 10.19 23.88
CA PRO A 257 2.28 9.18 24.83
C PRO A 257 1.21 9.80 25.72
N LEU A 258 -0.05 9.47 25.43
CA LEU A 258 -1.24 10.03 26.08
C LEU A 258 -1.14 9.80 27.59
N LYS A 259 -1.17 10.90 28.36
CA LYS A 259 -1.47 10.86 29.80
C LYS A 259 -2.86 10.24 29.98
N SER A 260 -3.01 9.45 31.04
CA SER A 260 -4.06 8.46 31.26
C SER A 260 -5.51 8.96 31.33
N ASP A 261 -5.76 10.27 31.20
CA ASP A 261 -6.97 10.86 31.78
C ASP A 261 -7.99 11.37 30.75
N ASP A 262 -7.69 11.37 29.44
CA ASP A 262 -8.62 11.82 28.39
C ASP A 262 -8.78 10.76 27.27
N LEU A 263 -9.77 9.87 27.41
CA LEU A 263 -10.23 8.97 26.33
C LEU A 263 -11.76 8.92 26.31
N SER A 264 -12.38 9.55 25.30
CA SER A 264 -13.81 9.45 25.01
C SER A 264 -14.08 9.15 23.52
N SER A 265 -14.92 8.14 23.32
CA SER A 265 -15.79 7.74 22.21
C SER A 265 -15.29 7.15 20.87
N ASP A 266 -14.19 7.55 20.21
CA ASP A 266 -14.13 7.30 18.74
C ASP A 266 -13.28 6.12 18.22
N ILE A 267 -12.63 5.32 19.08
CA ILE A 267 -11.67 4.29 18.63
C ILE A 267 -12.26 2.86 18.59
N SER A 268 -13.41 2.59 19.20
CA SER A 268 -13.93 1.21 19.34
C SER A 268 -14.52 0.58 18.07
N SER A 269 -14.74 1.36 17.00
CA SER A 269 -15.44 0.90 15.79
C SER A 269 -14.53 0.73 14.57
N ARG A 270 -13.29 1.22 14.62
CA ARG A 270 -12.28 1.00 13.57
C ARG A 270 -11.63 -0.37 13.78
N SER A 271 -12.01 -1.28 12.90
CA SER A 271 -12.09 -2.73 13.13
C SER A 271 -10.74 -3.46 13.26
N ALA A 272 -10.77 -4.66 13.87
CA ALA A 272 -9.66 -5.61 13.88
C ALA A 272 -9.08 -5.91 12.48
N LEU A 273 -9.88 -5.72 11.41
CA LEU A 273 -9.45 -5.86 10.02
C LEU A 273 -8.51 -4.73 9.57
N GLU A 274 -8.69 -3.50 10.05
CA GLU A 274 -7.77 -2.38 9.78
C GLU A 274 -6.44 -2.59 10.53
N SER A 275 -6.52 -3.07 11.78
CA SER A 275 -5.35 -3.48 12.57
C SER A 275 -4.54 -4.57 11.86
N ASP A 276 -5.21 -5.55 11.24
CA ASP A 276 -4.56 -6.62 10.49
C ASP A 276 -3.80 -6.11 9.25
N GLY A 277 -4.39 -5.18 8.49
CA GLY A 277 -3.75 -4.58 7.33
C GLY A 277 -2.50 -3.75 7.71
N ILE A 278 -2.61 -2.97 8.78
CA ILE A 278 -1.49 -2.19 9.32
C ILE A 278 -0.39 -3.12 9.84
N PHE A 279 -0.74 -4.15 10.61
CA PHE A 279 0.19 -5.13 11.17
C PHE A 279 1.00 -5.86 10.09
N GLN A 280 0.37 -6.28 8.99
CA GLN A 280 1.06 -6.94 7.88
C GLN A 280 2.07 -6.04 7.17
N LYS A 281 1.72 -4.75 6.99
CA LYS A 281 2.67 -3.76 6.45
C LYS A 281 3.88 -3.58 7.37
N ILE A 282 3.65 -3.51 8.69
CA ILE A 282 4.70 -3.34 9.69
C ILE A 282 5.64 -4.54 9.72
N ILE A 283 5.10 -5.78 9.70
CA ILE A 283 5.95 -6.98 9.65
C ILE A 283 6.77 -6.99 8.37
N SER A 284 6.17 -6.64 7.23
CA SER A 284 6.89 -6.60 5.95
C SER A 284 8.06 -5.61 6.00
N GLN A 285 7.85 -4.40 6.52
CA GLN A 285 8.91 -3.40 6.69
C GLN A 285 9.93 -3.76 7.78
N PHE A 286 9.51 -4.45 8.85
CA PHE A 286 10.43 -4.94 9.87
C PHE A 286 11.39 -5.99 9.30
N LEU A 287 10.84 -6.94 8.54
CA LEU A 287 11.64 -7.93 7.85
C LEU A 287 12.56 -7.23 6.83
N GLU A 288 12.05 -6.26 6.09
CA GLU A 288 12.87 -5.46 5.18
C GLU A 288 13.99 -4.70 5.91
N PHE A 289 13.75 -4.14 7.09
CA PHE A 289 14.78 -3.43 7.88
C PHE A 289 15.80 -4.36 8.53
N VAL A 290 15.35 -5.50 9.08
CA VAL A 290 16.23 -6.49 9.72
C VAL A 290 17.07 -7.23 8.69
N TYR A 291 16.52 -7.45 7.49
CA TYR A 291 17.17 -8.17 6.41
C TYR A 291 17.64 -7.26 5.26
N ALA A 292 17.59 -5.93 5.42
CA ALA A 292 18.17 -5.00 4.47
C ALA A 292 19.70 -5.23 4.43
N PRO A 293 20.28 -5.48 3.24
CA PRO A 293 21.73 -5.57 3.13
C PRO A 293 22.36 -4.25 3.61
N PRO A 294 23.47 -4.29 4.35
CA PRO A 294 24.12 -3.07 4.82
C PRO A 294 24.43 -2.19 3.62
N SER A 295 23.89 -0.97 3.62
CA SER A 295 24.08 -0.02 2.53
C SER A 295 25.58 0.20 2.32
N SER A 296 26.03 0.03 1.08
CA SER A 296 27.43 0.13 0.67
C SER A 296 28.00 1.56 0.74
N ASP A 297 27.24 2.52 1.28
CA ASP A 297 27.62 3.93 1.39
C ASP A 297 28.19 4.31 2.77
N SER A 298 29.16 3.53 3.25
CA SER A 298 30.13 4.03 4.25
C SER A 298 31.51 4.18 3.62
N SER A 299 31.66 5.27 2.89
CA SER A 299 32.96 5.76 2.44
C SER A 299 33.83 6.15 3.64
N GLY A 300 34.71 5.22 4.02
CA GLY A 300 36.03 5.44 4.60
C GLY A 300 36.24 6.60 5.59
N GLN A 301 36.11 6.30 6.89
CA GLN A 301 37.06 6.84 7.88
C GLN A 301 37.85 5.70 8.52
N GLN A 302 39.02 5.49 7.94
CA GLN A 302 40.04 4.53 8.37
C GLN A 302 40.75 5.06 9.63
N LEU A 303 40.29 4.67 10.82
CA LEU A 303 41.03 4.87 12.06
C LEU A 303 42.19 3.87 12.14
N ARG A 304 43.42 4.41 12.07
CA ARG A 304 44.68 3.67 12.18
C ARG A 304 44.82 2.94 13.53
N PRO A 305 45.18 1.64 13.56
CA PRO A 305 45.59 1.00 14.79
C PRO A 305 47.07 1.30 15.10
N LYS A 306 47.35 1.71 16.35
CA LYS A 306 48.71 1.80 16.88
C LYS A 306 49.26 0.39 17.13
N LYS A 307 50.40 0.11 16.49
CA LYS A 307 51.23 -1.09 16.65
C LYS A 307 51.69 -1.28 18.10
N LYS A 308 51.58 -2.50 18.62
CA LYS A 308 52.62 -3.13 19.46
C LYS A 308 52.79 -4.58 19.04
N ALA A 309 54.06 -4.98 18.95
CA ALA A 309 54.56 -6.20 18.32
C ALA A 309 54.77 -7.34 19.33
N LYS A 310 54.55 -8.60 18.91
CA LYS A 310 55.53 -9.71 19.01
C LYS A 310 55.08 -10.95 18.19
N ARG A 311 56.05 -11.52 17.47
CA ARG A 311 56.15 -12.57 16.42
C ARG A 311 55.64 -14.01 16.79
N PRO A 312 55.90 -15.08 15.98
CA PRO A 312 55.51 -15.39 14.58
C PRO A 312 55.02 -16.87 14.38
N ASN A 313 54.50 -17.18 13.18
CA ASN A 313 54.62 -18.43 12.36
C ASN A 313 53.39 -18.54 11.43
N GLU A 314 53.54 -18.28 10.12
CA GLU A 314 53.58 -19.29 9.02
C GLU A 314 52.33 -20.19 9.01
N VAL A 315 51.47 -20.20 7.98
CA VAL A 315 51.74 -20.53 6.57
C VAL A 315 50.74 -19.83 5.62
N MET A 316 51.24 -19.58 4.41
CA MET A 316 50.72 -18.84 3.24
C MET A 316 49.90 -19.76 2.29
N VAL A 317 49.30 -19.18 1.21
CA VAL A 317 48.72 -19.80 -0.03
C VAL A 317 47.16 -19.89 0.00
N CYS A 318 46.31 -19.42 -0.91
CA CYS A 318 46.33 -18.70 -2.21
C CYS A 318 44.94 -18.01 -2.39
N THR A 319 44.79 -16.72 -2.72
CA THR A 319 44.68 -16.03 -4.05
C THR A 319 43.46 -16.34 -4.95
N LEU A 320 42.68 -15.28 -5.20
CA LEU A 320 41.96 -14.87 -6.43
C LEU A 320 40.81 -15.74 -7.02
N ALA A 321 39.57 -15.25 -6.88
CA ALA A 321 38.58 -15.12 -7.96
C ALA A 321 37.29 -14.47 -7.42
N ASN A 322 37.04 -13.19 -7.71
CA ASN A 322 35.69 -12.58 -7.75
C ASN A 322 35.74 -11.08 -8.12
N ARG A 323 36.19 -10.77 -9.35
CA ARG A 323 36.18 -9.41 -9.91
C ARG A 323 35.58 -9.31 -11.32
N CYS A 324 34.69 -10.23 -11.69
CA CYS A 324 34.19 -10.32 -13.09
C CYS A 324 32.69 -9.96 -13.25
N SER A 325 32.01 -9.46 -12.22
CA SER A 325 30.55 -9.24 -12.28
C SER A 325 30.12 -7.77 -12.42
N VAL A 326 30.95 -6.81 -12.03
CA VAL A 326 30.56 -5.39 -12.05
C VAL A 326 30.68 -4.80 -13.46
N ASP A 327 31.74 -5.16 -14.20
CA ASP A 327 31.99 -4.61 -15.54
C ASP A 327 30.95 -5.03 -16.60
N LYS A 328 30.17 -6.10 -16.34
CA LYS A 328 29.10 -6.55 -17.26
C LYS A 328 27.80 -5.76 -17.08
N ALA A 329 27.53 -5.22 -15.88
CA ALA A 329 26.34 -4.42 -15.64
C ALA A 329 26.47 -3.04 -16.32
N ASP A 330 27.65 -2.41 -16.22
CA ASP A 330 27.90 -1.10 -16.84
C ASP A 330 27.88 -1.16 -18.37
N ALA A 331 28.33 -2.27 -18.96
CA ALA A 331 28.25 -2.51 -20.40
C ALA A 331 26.79 -2.66 -20.88
N PHE A 332 25.92 -3.29 -20.08
CA PHE A 332 24.50 -3.45 -20.42
C PHE A 332 23.74 -2.12 -20.35
N PHE A 333 24.00 -1.30 -19.33
CA PHE A 333 23.38 0.03 -19.20
C PHE A 333 23.81 0.98 -20.32
N SER A 334 25.10 0.98 -20.68
CA SER A 334 25.58 1.77 -21.83
C SER A 334 24.92 1.38 -23.15
N GLN A 335 24.69 0.07 -23.37
CA GLN A 335 24.05 -0.42 -24.59
C GLN A 335 22.56 -0.05 -24.68
N GLN A 336 21.84 -0.04 -23.56
CA GLN A 336 20.45 0.42 -23.50
C GLN A 336 20.32 1.92 -23.77
N GLN A 337 21.22 2.73 -23.20
CA GLN A 337 21.20 4.18 -23.40
C GLN A 337 21.48 4.56 -24.86
N GLN A 338 22.34 3.81 -25.55
CA GLN A 338 22.64 4.01 -26.97
C GLN A 338 21.47 3.64 -27.89
N ARG A 339 20.66 2.62 -27.52
CA ARG A 339 19.43 2.27 -28.26
C ARG A 339 18.35 3.34 -28.15
N LEU A 340 18.20 3.95 -26.98
CA LEU A 340 17.23 5.04 -26.78
C LEU A 340 17.60 6.30 -27.57
N GLN A 341 18.90 6.61 -27.70
CA GLN A 341 19.36 7.73 -28.51
C GLN A 341 19.19 7.49 -30.03
N GLN A 342 19.30 6.24 -30.50
CA GLN A 342 19.05 5.92 -31.91
C GLN A 342 17.55 5.96 -32.28
N GLN A 343 16.66 5.72 -31.33
CA GLN A 343 15.21 5.81 -31.56
C GLN A 343 14.69 7.26 -31.56
N SER A 344 15.38 8.19 -30.89
CA SER A 344 15.02 9.61 -30.91
C SER A 344 15.51 10.36 -32.15
N SER A 345 16.54 9.85 -32.85
CA SER A 345 17.07 10.47 -34.07
C SER A 345 16.37 10.03 -35.37
N SER A 346 15.37 9.14 -35.29
CA SER A 346 14.63 8.62 -36.46
C SER A 346 13.19 9.14 -36.58
N LYS A 347 12.85 10.20 -35.85
CA LYS A 347 11.62 10.99 -36.01
C LYS A 347 12.01 12.43 -36.28
#